data_AF-A0AAT9J1Y5-F1
#
_entry.id   AF-A0AAT9J1Y5-F1
#
_cell.length_a   1.000
_cell.length_b   1.000
_cell.length_c   1.000
_cell.angle_alpha   90.00
_cell.angle_beta   90.00
_cell.angle_gamma   90.00
#
_symmetry.space_group_name_H-M   'P 1'
#
loop_
_entity.id
_entity.type
_entity.pdbx_description
1 polymer ?
#
loop_
_entity_poly.entity_id
_entity_poly.type
_entity_poly.pdbx_seq_one_letter_code
_entity_poly.pdbx_strand_id
1 'polypeptide(L)'
;MDEAGWGKYEAYVKGIVGAFAKDDRILAWDVWNEPDNRGGGNYDQLPEDVKTAQVAKLLPQVFAWTRAQNPDQPLTSGVWHNDDWSPKGSLNAVERVQIDQSDVISFHSYDWPERLEARIKSLQPYGRPLIMTEYMARGNGSTFDSALPMARKYNVGVINWGFVLGKSQTNMPWDSWERPYTKTPPTLWFHDIFYPDGKPYRPAETQQIKAMTIEAEKAFKTK
;
A
#
# COMPACT_ATOMS: atom_id res chain seq x y z
N MET A 1 15.38 15.20 -5.42
CA MET A 1 14.34 15.34 -6.46
C MET A 1 14.26 16.80 -6.83
N ASP A 2 15.15 17.24 -7.74
CA ASP A 2 15.24 18.64 -8.16
C ASP A 2 14.05 19.04 -9.05
N GLU A 3 13.58 20.27 -8.89
CA GLU A 3 12.47 20.87 -9.65
C GLU A 3 12.78 20.94 -11.15
N ALA A 4 14.06 21.14 -11.52
CA ALA A 4 14.50 21.08 -12.92
C ALA A 4 14.18 19.72 -13.59
N GLY A 5 14.05 18.66 -12.80
CA GLY A 5 13.70 17.32 -13.26
C GLY A 5 12.20 17.04 -13.33
N TRP A 6 11.32 17.96 -12.95
CA TRP A 6 9.89 17.66 -12.84
C TRP A 6 9.19 17.43 -14.17
N GLY A 7 9.66 18.07 -15.25
CA GLY A 7 9.04 17.92 -16.58
C GLY A 7 8.99 16.47 -17.09
N LYS A 8 9.99 15.64 -16.77
CA LYS A 8 9.96 14.21 -17.13
C LYS A 8 8.97 13.41 -16.27
N TYR A 9 8.79 13.77 -15.00
CA TYR A 9 7.81 13.11 -14.12
C TYR A 9 6.39 13.48 -14.54
N GLU A 10 6.17 14.75 -14.85
CA GLU A 10 4.90 15.23 -15.40
C GLU A 10 4.56 14.51 -16.71
N ALA A 11 5.50 14.45 -17.65
CA ALA A 11 5.29 13.76 -18.93
C ALA A 11 4.96 12.27 -18.72
N TYR A 12 5.63 11.59 -17.78
CA TYR A 12 5.34 10.21 -17.44
C TYR A 12 3.93 10.04 -16.87
N VAL A 13 3.57 10.83 -15.85
CA VAL A 13 2.26 10.78 -15.20
C VAL A 13 1.15 11.05 -16.21
N LYS A 14 1.27 12.14 -16.99
CA LYS A 14 0.28 12.50 -17.99
C LYS A 14 0.18 11.46 -19.11
N GLY A 15 1.31 10.88 -19.53
CA GLY A 15 1.34 9.85 -20.56
C GLY A 15 0.60 8.57 -20.16
N ILE A 16 0.86 8.07 -18.94
CA ILE A 16 0.20 6.84 -18.45
C ILE A 16 -1.28 7.11 -18.13
N VAL A 17 -1.58 8.13 -17.32
CA VAL A 17 -2.95 8.40 -16.90
C VAL A 17 -3.79 8.80 -18.12
N GLY A 18 -3.28 9.67 -19.00
CA GLY A 18 -3.99 10.10 -20.20
C GLY A 18 -4.32 8.96 -21.17
N ALA A 19 -3.46 7.94 -21.25
CA ALA A 19 -3.71 6.77 -22.09
C ALA A 19 -4.86 5.88 -21.56
N PHE A 20 -5.09 5.84 -20.25
CA PHE A 20 -6.04 4.92 -19.62
C PHE A 20 -7.11 5.60 -18.75
N ALA A 21 -7.24 6.93 -18.83
CA ALA A 21 -8.13 7.74 -17.99
C ALA A 21 -9.60 7.26 -17.98
N LYS A 22 -10.04 6.60 -19.06
CA LYS A 22 -11.42 6.14 -19.27
C LYS A 22 -11.54 4.61 -19.29
N ASP A 23 -10.50 3.89 -18.88
CA ASP A 23 -10.50 2.42 -18.83
C ASP A 23 -11.23 1.95 -17.57
N ASP A 24 -12.39 1.31 -17.75
CA ASP A 24 -13.26 0.83 -16.67
C ASP A 24 -12.68 -0.35 -15.89
N ARG A 25 -11.58 -0.95 -16.37
CA ARG A 25 -10.85 -2.02 -15.67
C ARG A 25 -9.92 -1.48 -14.59
N ILE A 26 -9.62 -0.18 -14.60
CA ILE A 26 -8.79 0.46 -13.58
C ILE A 26 -9.67 0.81 -12.38
N LEU A 27 -9.27 0.35 -11.19
CA LEU A 27 -9.99 0.62 -9.95
C LEU A 27 -9.70 2.02 -9.40
N ALA A 28 -8.42 2.39 -9.35
CA ALA A 28 -7.92 3.62 -8.75
C ALA A 28 -6.49 3.90 -9.24
N TRP A 29 -6.03 5.14 -9.07
CA TRP A 29 -4.66 5.56 -9.31
C TRP A 29 -3.95 5.76 -7.97
N ASP A 30 -3.10 4.81 -7.57
CA ASP A 30 -2.08 5.08 -6.55
C ASP A 30 -0.96 5.89 -7.20
N VAL A 31 -0.96 7.20 -6.95
CA VAL A 31 -0.10 8.13 -7.66
C VAL A 31 1.35 8.08 -7.15
N TRP A 32 1.54 7.59 -5.93
CA TRP A 32 2.87 7.36 -5.34
C TRP A 32 2.76 6.55 -4.04
N ASN A 33 3.43 5.39 -4.00
CA ASN A 33 3.39 4.42 -2.90
C ASN A 33 3.84 4.97 -1.53
N GLU A 34 5.15 4.97 -1.26
CA GLU A 34 5.75 5.44 0.00
C GLU A 34 6.81 6.52 -0.31
N PRO A 35 6.38 7.74 -0.66
CA PRO A 35 7.22 8.68 -1.39
C PRO A 35 8.39 9.22 -0.56
N ASP A 36 8.22 9.29 0.76
CA ASP A 36 9.23 9.68 1.73
C ASP A 36 10.00 8.50 2.33
N ASN A 37 9.70 7.25 1.94
CA ASN A 37 10.47 6.08 2.39
C ASN A 37 11.91 6.17 1.91
N ARG A 38 12.84 6.34 2.85
CA ARG A 38 14.30 6.40 2.61
C ARG A 38 14.81 5.15 1.89
N GLY A 39 14.12 4.02 2.01
CA GLY A 39 14.55 2.73 1.49
C GLY A 39 15.52 2.06 2.47
N GLY A 40 15.83 0.80 2.20
CA GLY A 40 16.83 0.01 2.95
C GLY A 40 18.12 -0.22 2.15
N GLY A 41 19.18 -0.65 2.83
CA GLY A 41 20.45 -1.05 2.20
C GLY A 41 21.40 0.11 1.88
N ASN A 42 22.21 -0.05 0.82
CA ASN A 42 23.36 0.81 0.50
C ASN A 42 23.05 2.01 -0.42
N TYR A 43 21.81 2.50 -0.46
CA TYR A 43 21.48 3.69 -1.25
C TYR A 43 21.98 4.95 -0.54
N ASP A 44 22.48 5.92 -1.30
CA ASP A 44 22.80 7.25 -0.78
C ASP A 44 21.52 7.94 -0.30
N GLN A 45 21.44 8.16 1.01
CA GLN A 45 20.27 8.72 1.65
C GLN A 45 20.39 10.22 1.80
N LEU A 46 19.39 10.94 1.32
CA LEU A 46 19.17 12.32 1.78
C LEU A 46 18.85 12.31 3.30
N PRO A 47 19.18 13.40 4.00
CA PRO A 47 18.60 13.66 5.31
C PRO A 47 17.08 13.59 5.26
N GLU A 48 16.46 13.09 6.34
CA GLU A 48 15.01 12.83 6.39
C GLU A 48 14.19 14.09 6.16
N ASP A 49 14.53 15.18 6.85
CA ASP A 49 13.92 16.49 6.70
C ASP A 49 14.02 17.02 5.26
N VAL A 50 15.19 16.84 4.62
CA VAL A 50 15.42 17.24 3.21
C VAL A 50 14.55 16.41 2.27
N LYS A 51 14.49 15.08 2.47
CA LYS A 51 13.66 14.19 1.64
C LYS A 51 12.18 14.53 1.78
N THR A 52 11.69 14.62 3.01
CA THR A 52 10.29 14.93 3.32
C THR A 52 9.90 16.29 2.74
N ALA A 53 10.76 17.32 2.88
CA ALA A 53 10.50 18.63 2.28
C ALA A 53 10.44 18.61 0.75
N GLN A 54 11.31 17.83 0.08
CA GLN A 54 11.27 17.68 -1.38
C GLN A 54 10.02 16.93 -1.85
N VAL A 55 9.66 15.84 -1.17
CA VAL A 55 8.45 15.06 -1.47
C VAL A 55 7.19 15.90 -1.25
N ALA A 56 7.11 16.64 -0.14
CA ALA A 56 5.97 17.49 0.18
C ALA A 56 5.71 18.58 -0.88
N LYS A 57 6.74 18.98 -1.64
CA LYS A 57 6.60 19.88 -2.79
C LYS A 57 6.13 19.17 -4.07
N LEU A 58 6.67 17.98 -4.35
CA LEU A 58 6.43 17.26 -5.60
C LEU A 58 5.11 16.48 -5.58
N LEU A 59 4.74 15.83 -4.46
CA LEU A 59 3.54 15.00 -4.38
C LEU A 59 2.25 15.76 -4.77
N PRO A 60 1.99 17.01 -4.33
CA PRO A 60 0.85 17.79 -4.81
C PRO A 60 0.83 17.99 -6.33
N GLN A 61 2.00 18.11 -6.96
CA GLN A 61 2.11 18.23 -8.42
C GLN A 61 1.73 16.91 -9.10
N VAL A 62 2.14 15.76 -8.55
CA VAL A 62 1.74 14.45 -9.09
C VAL A 62 0.22 14.30 -9.05
N PHE A 63 -0.43 14.64 -7.94
CA PHE A 63 -1.90 14.70 -7.88
C PHE A 63 -2.49 15.64 -8.94
N ALA A 64 -1.95 16.85 -9.07
CA ALA A 64 -2.42 17.84 -10.05
C ALA A 64 -2.26 17.36 -11.50
N TRP A 65 -1.14 16.74 -11.84
CA TRP A 65 -0.87 16.20 -13.18
C TRP A 65 -1.80 15.03 -13.51
N THR A 66 -2.05 14.14 -12.55
CA THR A 66 -3.02 13.04 -12.70
C THR A 66 -4.42 13.60 -12.92
N ARG A 67 -4.87 14.55 -12.07
CA ARG A 67 -6.18 15.21 -12.24
C ARG A 67 -6.31 15.98 -13.55
N ALA A 68 -5.24 16.58 -14.06
CA ALA A 68 -5.25 17.28 -15.35
C ALA A 68 -5.55 16.35 -16.54
N GLN A 69 -5.40 15.03 -16.38
CA GLN A 69 -5.82 14.06 -17.40
C GLN A 69 -7.29 13.65 -17.28
N ASN A 70 -8.01 14.16 -16.28
CA ASN A 70 -9.43 13.89 -16.02
C ASN A 70 -9.77 12.38 -16.02
N PRO A 71 -9.09 11.54 -15.20
CA PRO A 71 -9.45 10.13 -15.08
C PRO A 71 -10.83 9.96 -14.43
N ASP A 72 -11.54 8.89 -14.82
CA ASP A 72 -12.81 8.51 -14.18
C ASP A 72 -12.58 7.83 -12.82
N GLN A 73 -11.38 7.31 -12.58
CA GLN A 73 -11.01 6.56 -11.39
C GLN A 73 -10.49 7.47 -10.26
N PRO A 74 -10.73 7.14 -8.98
CA PRO A 74 -10.24 7.90 -7.84
C PRO A 74 -8.72 7.85 -7.71
N LEU A 75 -8.13 8.88 -7.11
CA LEU A 75 -6.71 8.97 -6.82
C LEU A 75 -6.43 8.63 -5.35
N THR A 76 -5.24 8.08 -5.09
CA THR A 76 -4.74 7.81 -3.73
C THR A 76 -3.22 7.87 -3.64
N SER A 77 -2.68 7.99 -2.43
CA SER A 77 -1.27 7.78 -2.08
C SER A 77 -1.21 7.38 -0.61
N GLY A 78 -0.51 6.28 -0.30
CA GLY A 78 -0.67 5.57 0.97
C GLY A 78 0.15 6.12 2.14
N VAL A 79 -0.52 6.38 3.28
CA VAL A 79 0.18 6.63 4.55
C VAL A 79 0.71 5.32 5.15
N TRP A 80 1.94 5.32 5.68
CA TRP A 80 2.63 4.04 5.98
C TRP A 80 3.48 4.00 7.27
N HIS A 81 3.95 5.13 7.82
CA HIS A 81 4.95 5.10 8.90
C HIS A 81 4.54 5.68 10.27
N ASN A 82 3.79 6.79 10.35
CA ASN A 82 3.45 7.37 11.66
C ASN A 82 2.37 6.60 12.43
N ASP A 83 2.29 6.84 13.74
CA ASP A 83 1.42 6.08 14.66
C ASP A 83 -0.04 6.53 14.67
N ASP A 84 -0.29 7.84 14.57
CA ASP A 84 -1.64 8.41 14.58
C ASP A 84 -1.87 9.31 13.37
N TRP A 85 -2.74 8.85 12.49
CA TRP A 85 -3.14 9.59 11.30
C TRP A 85 -4.45 10.35 11.47
N SER A 86 -5.00 10.42 12.68
CA SER A 86 -6.25 11.12 12.95
C SER A 86 -6.17 12.61 12.61
N PRO A 87 -7.31 13.32 12.43
CA PRO A 87 -7.31 14.77 12.21
C PRO A 87 -6.60 15.57 13.31
N LYS A 88 -6.45 14.99 14.51
CA LYS A 88 -5.75 15.58 15.66
C LYS A 88 -4.31 15.07 15.80
N GLY A 89 -3.91 14.10 14.99
CA GLY A 89 -2.57 13.54 14.98
C GLY A 89 -1.53 14.48 14.35
N SER A 90 -0.27 14.20 14.64
CA SER A 90 0.88 14.96 14.14
C SER A 90 1.31 14.43 12.77
N LEU A 91 0.48 14.66 11.76
CA LEU A 91 0.81 14.31 10.37
C LEU A 91 1.98 15.13 9.86
N ASN A 92 2.94 14.48 9.21
CA ASN A 92 3.99 15.20 8.51
C ASN A 92 3.42 15.87 7.24
N ALA A 93 4.23 16.70 6.56
CA ALA A 93 3.78 17.44 5.39
C ALA A 93 3.40 16.54 4.20
N VAL A 94 4.00 15.35 4.09
CA VAL A 94 3.70 14.37 3.03
C VAL A 94 2.39 13.65 3.33
N GLU A 95 2.22 13.11 4.53
CA GLU A 95 1.00 12.44 4.96
C GLU A 95 -0.21 13.37 4.91
N ARG A 96 -0.02 14.66 5.23
CA ARG A 96 -1.07 15.68 5.06
C ARG A 96 -1.53 15.74 3.61
N VAL A 97 -0.61 15.80 2.66
CA VAL A 97 -0.94 15.80 1.22
C VAL A 97 -1.61 14.50 0.82
N GLN A 98 -1.08 13.35 1.26
CA GLN A 98 -1.66 12.03 0.99
C GLN A 98 -3.12 11.96 1.44
N ILE A 99 -3.41 12.35 2.68
CA ILE A 99 -4.78 12.33 3.22
C ILE A 99 -5.66 13.36 2.52
N ASP A 100 -5.21 14.60 2.39
CA ASP A 100 -6.05 15.69 1.89
C ASP A 100 -6.40 15.51 0.40
N GLN A 101 -5.44 15.05 -0.41
CA GLN A 101 -5.58 14.94 -1.86
C GLN A 101 -6.14 13.60 -2.33
N SER A 102 -6.20 12.55 -1.50
CA SER A 102 -6.70 11.25 -1.94
C SER A 102 -8.23 11.17 -1.92
N ASP A 103 -8.85 10.78 -3.04
CA ASP A 103 -10.31 10.61 -3.13
C ASP A 103 -10.77 9.36 -2.34
N VAL A 104 -9.90 8.34 -2.29
CA VAL A 104 -9.99 7.16 -1.42
C VAL A 104 -8.70 7.10 -0.59
N ILE A 105 -8.79 6.98 0.73
CA ILE A 105 -7.59 6.96 1.58
C ILE A 105 -6.99 5.55 1.54
N SER A 106 -5.75 5.44 1.07
CA SER A 106 -4.97 4.21 1.19
C SER A 106 -3.98 4.28 2.35
N PHE A 107 -3.61 3.11 2.88
CA PHE A 107 -2.60 2.99 3.93
C PHE A 107 -1.93 1.62 3.93
N HIS A 108 -0.75 1.53 4.53
CA HIS A 108 -0.01 0.28 4.70
C HIS A 108 -0.05 -0.17 6.15
N SER A 109 -0.13 -1.48 6.38
CA SER A 109 -0.01 -2.04 7.72
C SER A 109 0.52 -3.47 7.71
N TYR A 110 1.76 -3.60 8.18
CA TYR A 110 2.40 -4.88 8.46
C TYR A 110 2.42 -5.21 9.96
N ASP A 111 1.51 -4.60 10.72
CA ASP A 111 1.46 -4.66 12.18
C ASP A 111 0.61 -5.81 12.75
N TRP A 112 0.76 -6.04 14.05
CA TRP A 112 -0.16 -6.84 14.87
C TRP A 112 -1.59 -6.29 14.86
N PRO A 113 -2.60 -7.13 15.16
CA PRO A 113 -4.02 -6.78 15.06
C PRO A 113 -4.42 -5.50 15.81
N GLU A 114 -3.86 -5.28 17.00
CA GLU A 114 -4.19 -4.13 17.84
C GLU A 114 -3.81 -2.80 17.18
N ARG A 115 -2.61 -2.76 16.57
CA ARG A 115 -2.11 -1.58 15.88
C ARG A 115 -2.78 -1.40 14.52
N LEU A 116 -3.08 -2.49 13.80
CA LEU A 116 -3.91 -2.43 12.60
C LEU A 116 -5.29 -1.81 12.90
N GLU A 117 -5.94 -2.23 13.98
CA GLU A 117 -7.25 -1.67 14.36
C GLU A 117 -7.15 -0.18 14.69
N ALA A 118 -6.09 0.22 15.41
CA ALA A 118 -5.83 1.63 15.74
C ALA A 118 -5.60 2.48 14.48
N ARG A 119 -4.81 2.00 13.52
CA ARG A 119 -4.59 2.66 12.22
C ARG A 119 -5.88 2.84 11.44
N ILE A 120 -6.72 1.80 11.36
CA ILE A 120 -8.01 1.90 10.68
C ILE A 120 -8.88 2.98 11.36
N LYS A 121 -9.01 2.93 12.69
CA LYS A 121 -9.82 3.88 13.45
C LYS A 121 -9.32 5.33 13.34
N SER A 122 -8.02 5.55 13.21
CA SER A 122 -7.47 6.90 13.07
C SER A 122 -7.85 7.54 11.72
N LEU A 123 -8.04 6.74 10.68
CA LEU A 123 -8.41 7.22 9.34
C LEU A 123 -9.93 7.39 9.13
N GLN A 124 -10.77 6.67 9.89
CA GLN A 124 -12.23 6.75 9.75
C GLN A 124 -12.83 8.17 9.87
N PRO A 125 -12.35 9.07 10.75
CA PRO A 125 -12.90 10.43 10.88
C PRO A 125 -12.84 11.27 9.60
N TYR A 126 -12.00 10.93 8.62
CA TYR A 126 -11.96 11.64 7.33
C TYR A 126 -13.17 11.35 6.44
N GLY A 127 -13.97 10.32 6.75
CA GLY A 127 -15.22 10.04 6.05
C GLY A 127 -15.06 9.59 4.59
N ARG A 128 -13.86 9.13 4.20
CA ARG A 128 -13.55 8.60 2.86
C ARG A 128 -13.43 7.07 2.89
N PRO A 129 -13.69 6.35 1.78
CA PRO A 129 -13.41 4.93 1.70
C PRO A 129 -11.95 4.62 2.00
N LEU A 130 -11.69 3.43 2.56
CA LEU A 130 -10.36 3.00 2.99
C LEU A 130 -9.90 1.77 2.21
N ILE A 131 -8.65 1.78 1.74
CA ILE A 131 -7.99 0.62 1.14
C ILE A 131 -6.63 0.39 1.80
N MET A 132 -6.43 -0.76 2.41
CA MET A 132 -5.12 -1.19 2.87
C MET A 132 -4.36 -1.79 1.67
N THR A 133 -3.55 -0.98 0.99
CA THR A 133 -2.89 -1.32 -0.28
C THR A 133 -1.68 -2.24 -0.10
N GLU A 134 -1.13 -2.29 1.11
CA GLU A 134 -0.09 -3.24 1.48
C GLU A 134 -0.31 -3.76 2.90
N TYR A 135 -0.29 -5.09 3.04
CA TYR A 135 -0.31 -5.77 4.33
C TYR A 135 0.29 -7.16 4.23
N MET A 136 0.33 -7.83 5.39
CA MET A 136 0.76 -9.21 5.60
C MET A 136 2.26 -9.40 5.54
N ALA A 137 2.87 -9.56 6.70
CA ALA A 137 4.27 -9.91 6.90
C ALA A 137 4.30 -10.92 8.04
N ARG A 138 4.30 -12.22 7.72
CA ARG A 138 4.02 -13.27 8.73
C ARG A 138 4.96 -13.22 9.94
N GLY A 139 6.24 -12.91 9.70
CA GLY A 139 7.25 -12.77 10.76
C GLY A 139 7.03 -11.56 11.69
N ASN A 140 6.22 -10.58 11.27
CA ASN A 140 5.92 -9.37 12.03
C ASN A 140 4.53 -9.39 12.70
N GLY A 141 3.87 -10.56 12.73
CA GLY A 141 2.54 -10.72 13.34
C GLY A 141 1.36 -10.26 12.48
N SER A 142 1.61 -9.79 11.25
CA SER A 142 0.59 -9.44 10.28
C SER A 142 0.25 -10.65 9.41
N THR A 143 -0.97 -11.19 9.57
CA THR A 143 -1.44 -12.43 8.94
C THR A 143 -2.82 -12.25 8.31
N PHE A 144 -3.22 -13.17 7.42
CA PHE A 144 -4.59 -13.19 6.88
C PHE A 144 -5.65 -13.42 7.97
N ASP A 145 -5.33 -14.26 8.95
CA ASP A 145 -6.21 -14.60 10.08
C ASP A 145 -6.64 -13.37 10.89
N SER A 146 -5.76 -12.37 11.02
CA SER A 146 -6.07 -11.12 11.71
C SER A 146 -6.55 -10.01 10.77
N ALA A 147 -5.86 -9.81 9.66
CA ALA A 147 -6.09 -8.66 8.79
C ALA A 147 -7.43 -8.76 8.04
N LEU A 148 -7.78 -9.92 7.49
CA LEU A 148 -8.99 -10.05 6.67
C LEU A 148 -10.28 -9.86 7.49
N PRO A 149 -10.47 -10.51 8.66
CA PRO A 149 -11.68 -10.28 9.47
C PRO A 149 -11.79 -8.84 9.95
N MET A 150 -10.66 -8.21 10.27
CA MET A 150 -10.61 -6.82 10.72
C MET A 150 -10.98 -5.84 9.61
N ALA A 151 -10.39 -6.01 8.42
CA ALA A 151 -10.73 -5.21 7.26
C ALA A 151 -12.22 -5.34 6.92
N ARG A 152 -12.79 -6.56 6.97
CA ARG A 152 -14.22 -6.78 6.78
C ARG A 152 -15.08 -6.08 7.84
N LYS A 153 -14.71 -6.17 9.12
CA LYS A 153 -15.39 -5.50 10.25
C LYS A 153 -15.51 -3.99 10.03
N TYR A 154 -14.48 -3.37 9.48
CA TYR A 154 -14.40 -1.91 9.27
C TYR A 154 -14.68 -1.46 7.84
N ASN A 155 -15.11 -2.37 6.96
CA ASN A 155 -15.38 -2.10 5.54
C ASN A 155 -14.17 -1.47 4.80
N VAL A 156 -13.00 -2.06 5.00
CA VAL A 156 -11.72 -1.67 4.39
C VAL A 156 -11.39 -2.65 3.27
N GLY A 157 -11.07 -2.14 2.07
CA GLY A 157 -10.52 -2.96 0.98
C GLY A 157 -9.08 -3.36 1.29
N VAL A 158 -8.59 -4.49 0.78
CA VAL A 158 -7.22 -4.96 1.06
C VAL A 158 -6.54 -5.48 -0.19
N ILE A 159 -5.25 -5.19 -0.34
CA ILE A 159 -4.36 -5.69 -1.40
C ILE A 159 -3.13 -6.29 -0.73
N ASN A 160 -2.89 -7.59 -0.97
CA ASN A 160 -1.78 -8.30 -0.35
C ASN A 160 -0.46 -7.92 -1.06
N TRP A 161 0.57 -7.60 -0.29
CA TRP A 161 1.91 -7.50 -0.84
C TRP A 161 2.45 -8.90 -1.12
N GLY A 162 3.01 -9.15 -2.31
CA GLY A 162 3.40 -10.50 -2.74
C GLY A 162 2.22 -11.40 -3.14
N PHE A 163 2.50 -12.44 -3.93
CA PHE A 163 1.47 -13.35 -4.42
C PHE A 163 2.02 -14.74 -4.73
N VAL A 164 3.02 -14.80 -5.61
CA VAL A 164 3.66 -16.04 -6.06
C VAL A 164 5.16 -15.91 -5.84
N LEU A 165 5.76 -16.95 -5.29
CA LEU A 165 7.21 -17.09 -5.20
C LEU A 165 7.83 -16.88 -6.59
N GLY A 166 8.59 -15.79 -6.73
CA GLY A 166 9.12 -15.40 -8.02
C GLY A 166 10.24 -14.37 -7.93
N LYS A 167 10.42 -13.61 -9.02
CA LYS A 167 11.52 -12.66 -9.16
C LYS A 167 11.52 -11.54 -8.13
N SER A 168 10.35 -11.17 -7.58
CA SER A 168 10.22 -10.18 -6.51
C SER A 168 10.80 -10.66 -5.19
N GLN A 169 10.92 -11.98 -4.98
CA GLN A 169 11.43 -12.60 -3.75
C GLN A 169 10.74 -12.09 -2.48
N THR A 170 9.45 -11.76 -2.59
CA THR A 170 8.60 -11.29 -1.49
C THR A 170 8.32 -12.38 -0.44
N ASN A 171 8.72 -13.62 -0.70
CA ASN A 171 8.81 -14.67 0.31
C ASN A 171 9.95 -14.46 1.32
N MET A 172 10.96 -13.64 1.00
CA MET A 172 12.10 -13.38 1.87
C MET A 172 11.79 -12.26 2.87
N PRO A 173 12.26 -12.37 4.12
CA PRO A 173 12.12 -11.30 5.11
C PRO A 173 12.95 -10.07 4.73
N TRP A 174 12.57 -8.90 5.25
CA TRP A 174 13.29 -7.64 4.97
C TRP A 174 14.78 -7.70 5.35
N ASP A 175 15.19 -8.47 6.37
CA ASP A 175 16.62 -8.58 6.71
C ASP A 175 17.45 -9.36 5.67
N SER A 176 16.83 -9.97 4.66
CA SER A 176 17.50 -10.85 3.68
C SER A 176 18.56 -10.15 2.82
N TRP A 177 18.49 -8.84 2.64
CA TRP A 177 19.52 -8.06 1.92
C TRP A 177 20.78 -7.82 2.77
N GLU A 178 20.66 -7.82 4.09
CA GLU A 178 21.80 -7.74 5.04
C GLU A 178 22.28 -9.14 5.46
N ARG A 179 21.34 -10.09 5.56
CA ARG A 179 21.56 -11.47 6.01
C ARG A 179 21.04 -12.46 4.95
N PRO A 180 21.82 -12.73 3.90
CA PRO A 180 21.35 -13.56 2.79
C PRO A 180 21.07 -15.00 3.20
N TYR A 181 19.87 -15.49 2.87
CA TYR A 181 19.39 -16.85 3.11
C TYR A 181 19.96 -17.85 2.08
N THR A 182 21.29 -17.92 1.96
CA THR A 182 21.99 -18.68 0.90
C THR A 182 22.13 -20.17 1.18
N LYS A 183 22.16 -20.57 2.45
CA LYS A 183 22.33 -21.97 2.86
C LYS A 183 21.01 -22.66 3.14
N THR A 184 20.06 -21.93 3.69
CA THR A 184 18.75 -22.43 4.11
C THR A 184 17.68 -21.39 3.79
N PRO A 185 16.55 -21.79 3.20
CA PRO A 185 15.44 -20.87 2.98
C PRO A 185 14.89 -20.35 4.32
N PRO A 186 14.19 -19.20 4.33
CA PRO A 186 13.54 -18.72 5.54
C PRO A 186 12.53 -19.75 6.03
N THR A 187 12.51 -19.98 7.36
CA THR A 187 11.58 -20.93 8.00
C THR A 187 10.12 -20.58 7.74
N LEU A 188 9.84 -19.28 7.62
CA LEU A 188 8.53 -18.71 7.39
C LEU A 188 8.61 -17.77 6.19
N TRP A 189 7.76 -18.00 5.19
CA TRP A 189 7.66 -17.04 4.08
C TRP A 189 7.06 -15.74 4.55
N PHE A 190 7.58 -14.66 4.02
CA PHE A 190 7.22 -13.33 4.46
C PHE A 190 5.86 -12.91 3.89
N HIS A 191 5.75 -12.79 2.56
CA HIS A 191 4.56 -12.24 1.91
C HIS A 191 3.89 -13.16 0.86
N ASP A 192 4.64 -14.02 0.16
CA ASP A 192 4.05 -14.82 -0.92
C ASP A 192 3.06 -15.89 -0.41
N ILE A 193 2.08 -16.24 -1.26
CA ILE A 193 0.97 -17.16 -0.96
C ILE A 193 1.11 -18.47 -1.72
N PHE A 194 1.65 -18.42 -2.94
CA PHE A 194 1.73 -19.56 -3.85
C PHE A 194 3.16 -19.89 -4.27
N TYR A 195 3.40 -21.18 -4.52
CA TYR A 195 4.52 -21.64 -5.33
C TYR A 195 4.28 -21.34 -6.82
N PRO A 196 5.32 -21.39 -7.68
CA PRO A 196 5.18 -21.12 -9.12
C PRO A 196 4.18 -22.02 -9.85
N ASP A 197 3.94 -23.23 -9.33
CA ASP A 197 2.97 -24.19 -9.87
C ASP A 197 1.53 -23.94 -9.39
N GLY A 198 1.30 -22.87 -8.61
CA GLY A 198 -0.01 -22.53 -8.05
C GLY A 198 -0.36 -23.29 -6.77
N LYS A 199 0.52 -24.17 -6.26
CA LYS A 199 0.31 -24.81 -4.97
C LYS A 199 0.35 -23.76 -3.85
N PRO A 200 -0.60 -23.75 -2.91
CA PRO A 200 -0.52 -22.88 -1.73
C PRO A 200 0.72 -23.19 -0.88
N TYR A 201 1.41 -22.16 -0.41
CA TYR A 201 2.41 -22.29 0.66
C TYR A 201 1.77 -22.81 1.94
N ARG A 202 0.66 -22.18 2.33
CA ARG A 202 -0.19 -22.57 3.46
C ARG A 202 -1.63 -22.74 3.00
N PRO A 203 -2.12 -23.99 2.86
CA PRO A 203 -3.48 -24.25 2.37
C PRO A 203 -4.57 -23.53 3.16
N ALA A 204 -4.43 -23.44 4.49
CA ALA A 204 -5.39 -22.76 5.36
C ALA A 204 -5.61 -21.29 5.00
N GLU A 205 -4.57 -20.54 4.65
CA GLU A 205 -4.67 -19.13 4.25
C GLU A 205 -5.49 -18.98 2.97
N THR A 206 -5.22 -19.81 1.96
CA THR A 206 -6.00 -19.78 0.71
C THR A 206 -7.45 -20.23 0.89
N GLN A 207 -7.72 -21.14 1.83
CA GLN A 207 -9.08 -21.53 2.19
C GLN A 207 -9.83 -20.38 2.86
N GLN A 208 -9.18 -19.69 3.81
CA GLN A 208 -9.74 -18.52 4.48
C GLN A 208 -10.06 -17.40 3.48
N ILE A 209 -9.11 -17.04 2.61
CA ILE A 209 -9.30 -16.02 1.56
C ILE A 209 -10.53 -16.38 0.71
N LYS A 210 -10.61 -17.62 0.20
CA LYS A 210 -11.74 -18.09 -0.61
C LYS A 210 -13.06 -17.99 0.14
N ALA A 211 -13.11 -18.45 1.38
CA ALA A 211 -14.32 -18.42 2.20
C ALA A 211 -14.82 -16.98 2.40
N MET A 212 -13.92 -16.07 2.78
CA MET A 212 -14.25 -14.67 3.02
C MET A 212 -14.66 -13.92 1.74
N THR A 213 -14.05 -14.25 0.59
CA THR A 213 -14.46 -13.70 -0.71
C THR A 213 -15.87 -14.15 -1.08
N ILE A 214 -16.20 -15.43 -0.91
CA ILE A 214 -17.57 -15.95 -1.17
C ILE A 214 -18.59 -15.24 -0.27
N GLU A 215 -18.27 -15.02 1.01
CA GLU A 215 -19.12 -14.26 1.92
C GLU A 215 -19.25 -12.78 1.55
N ALA A 216 -18.18 -12.17 1.02
CA ALA A 216 -18.22 -10.78 0.53
C ALA A 216 -19.11 -10.65 -0.70
N GLU A 217 -18.97 -11.55 -1.67
CA GLU A 217 -19.79 -11.56 -2.89
C GLU A 217 -21.27 -11.74 -2.60
N LYS A 218 -21.62 -12.62 -1.66
CA LYS A 218 -23.01 -12.80 -1.23
C LYS A 218 -23.58 -11.51 -0.65
N ALA A 219 -22.85 -10.85 0.25
CA ALA A 219 -23.28 -9.60 0.86
C ALA A 219 -23.37 -8.44 -0.15
N PHE A 220 -22.47 -8.41 -1.14
CA PHE A 220 -22.49 -7.41 -2.21
C PHE A 220 -23.72 -7.55 -3.11
N LYS A 221 -24.09 -8.79 -3.50
CA LYS A 221 -25.24 -9.07 -4.37
C LYS A 221 -26.60 -8.79 -3.70
N THR A 222 -26.65 -8.68 -2.38
CA THR A 222 -27.88 -8.40 -1.62
C THR A 222 -28.14 -6.91 -1.39
N LYS A 223 -27.20 -6.03 -1.76
CA LYS A 223 -27.34 -4.58 -1.68
C LYS A 223 -27.72 -4.02 -3.04
#